data_AF-A0A965ISD7-F1
#
_entry.id   AF-A0A965ISD7-F1
#
_cell.length_a   1.000
_cell.length_b   1.000
_cell.length_c   1.000
_cell.angle_alpha   90.00
_cell.angle_beta   90.00
_cell.angle_gamma   90.00
#
_symmetry.space_group_name_H-M   'P 1'
#
loop_
_entity.id
_entity.type
_entity.pdbx_description
1 polymer ?
#
loop_
_entity_poly.entity_id
_entity_poly.type
_entity_poly.pdbx_seq_one_letter_code
_entity_poly.pdbx_strand_id
1 'polypeptide(L)'
;MKLHECIIDGASFFVDAETPREAAIKAAREEVSHYAERPVSTAWVDVSVEGDSWRVAINPPTPPCSGGGHKWESPYSLLGGLRENPGVWGNGGGVIIRECCSHCGAFRETDTWATDPETGEQGLTSVTYSEPTEASMR
;
A
#
# COMPACT_ATOMS: atom_id res chain seq x y z
N MET A 1 24.31 -9.29 -11.31
CA MET A 1 24.02 -9.28 -9.86
C MET A 1 25.21 -8.66 -9.16
N LYS A 2 24.99 -7.50 -8.53
CA LYS A 2 25.97 -6.67 -7.82
C LYS A 2 25.43 -6.43 -6.41
N LEU A 3 26.32 -6.48 -5.42
CA LEU A 3 25.98 -6.06 -4.06
C LEU A 3 25.94 -4.54 -3.98
N HIS A 4 24.83 -4.02 -3.47
CA HIS A 4 24.62 -2.60 -3.20
C HIS A 4 24.48 -2.40 -1.70
N GLU A 5 25.24 -1.46 -1.13
CA GLU A 5 25.09 -1.05 0.26
C GLU A 5 23.81 -0.23 0.43
N CYS A 6 22.88 -0.73 1.23
CA CYS A 6 21.62 -0.10 1.57
C CYS A 6 21.63 0.31 3.04
N ILE A 7 21.06 1.46 3.37
CA ILE A 7 20.95 2.00 4.72
C ILE A 7 19.49 2.35 4.99
N ILE A 8 18.93 1.80 6.06
CA ILE A 8 17.59 2.11 6.59
C ILE A 8 17.75 2.38 8.09
N ASP A 9 17.19 3.48 8.60
CA ASP A 9 17.27 3.88 10.01
C ASP A 9 18.68 3.84 10.62
N GLY A 10 19.70 4.13 9.78
CA GLY A 10 21.11 4.11 10.17
C GLY A 10 21.76 2.72 10.21
N ALA A 11 21.01 1.65 9.96
CA ALA A 11 21.54 0.30 9.80
C ALA A 11 21.96 0.04 8.35
N SER A 12 23.21 -0.36 8.13
CA SER A 12 23.76 -0.71 6.80
C SER A 12 23.73 -2.21 6.56
N PHE A 13 23.32 -2.62 5.35
CA PHE A 13 23.32 -4.01 4.89
C PHE A 13 23.47 -4.07 3.37
N PHE A 14 23.80 -5.25 2.83
CA PHE A 14 24.05 -5.42 1.39
C PHE A 14 22.93 -6.20 0.72
N VAL A 15 22.44 -5.66 -0.40
CA VAL A 15 21.38 -6.28 -1.21
C VAL A 15 21.90 -6.60 -2.60
N ASP A 16 21.62 -7.80 -3.07
CA ASP A 16 21.96 -8.21 -4.43
C ASP A 16 20.86 -7.78 -5.43
N ALA A 17 21.25 -6.94 -6.39
CA ALA A 17 20.37 -6.41 -7.42
C ALA A 17 21.15 -6.08 -8.70
N GLU A 18 20.43 -5.75 -9.77
CA GLU A 18 21.04 -5.24 -11.00
C GLU A 18 21.27 -3.73 -10.94
N THR A 19 20.44 -3.01 -10.17
CA THR A 19 20.48 -1.55 -10.05
C THR A 19 20.30 -1.08 -8.60
N PRO A 20 20.81 0.12 -8.24
CA PRO A 20 20.59 0.71 -6.92
C PRO A 20 19.10 0.87 -6.57
N ARG A 21 18.27 1.23 -7.56
CA ARG A 21 16.82 1.35 -7.38
C ARG A 21 16.15 0.01 -7.06
N GLU A 22 16.56 -1.05 -7.74
CA GLU A 22 16.08 -2.40 -7.43
C GLU A 22 16.54 -2.85 -6.04
N ALA A 23 17.78 -2.53 -5.66
CA ALA A 23 18.30 -2.77 -4.31
C ALA A 23 17.46 -2.05 -3.25
N ALA A 24 17.15 -0.77 -3.45
CA ALA A 24 16.30 0.02 -2.55
C ALA A 24 14.89 -0.61 -2.38
N ILE A 25 14.27 -1.06 -3.48
CA ILE A 25 12.96 -1.71 -3.43
C ILE A 25 13.02 -3.04 -2.66
N LYS A 26 14.06 -3.84 -2.88
CA LYS A 26 14.25 -5.11 -2.16
C LYS A 26 14.50 -4.87 -0.67
N ALA A 27 15.36 -3.91 -0.33
CA ALA A 27 15.66 -3.50 1.03
C ALA A 27 14.40 -3.07 1.78
N ALA A 28 13.62 -2.16 1.20
CA ALA A 28 12.37 -1.69 1.79
C ALA A 28 11.34 -2.81 2.00
N ARG A 29 11.25 -3.77 1.06
CA ARG A 29 10.33 -4.92 1.20
C ARG A 29 10.73 -5.85 2.34
N GLU A 30 12.02 -6.10 2.51
CA GLU A 30 12.54 -6.93 3.60
C GLU A 30 12.25 -6.27 4.95
N GLU A 31 12.50 -4.96 5.04
CA GLU A 31 12.22 -4.18 6.24
C GLU A 31 10.73 -4.26 6.62
N VAL A 32 9.82 -3.99 5.67
CA VAL A 32 8.36 -4.11 5.88
C VAL A 32 7.94 -5.50 6.36
N SER A 33 8.56 -6.53 5.79
CA SER A 33 8.27 -7.92 6.17
C SER A 33 8.77 -8.25 7.58
N HIS A 34 9.79 -7.53 8.08
CA HIS A 34 10.34 -7.73 9.41
C HIS A 34 9.42 -7.21 10.53
N TYR A 35 8.77 -6.05 10.34
CA TYR A 35 7.95 -5.44 11.38
C TYR A 35 6.44 -5.67 11.22
N ALA A 36 5.96 -6.10 10.05
CA ALA A 36 4.57 -6.43 9.81
C ALA A 36 4.41 -7.78 9.10
N GLU A 37 3.98 -8.81 9.83
CA GLU A 37 3.74 -10.15 9.24
C GLU A 37 2.68 -10.10 8.12
N ARG A 38 1.71 -9.19 8.25
CA ARG A 38 0.62 -8.97 7.27
C ARG A 38 0.26 -7.48 7.23
N PRO A 39 1.04 -6.63 6.55
CA PRO A 39 0.69 -5.23 6.41
C PRO A 39 -0.66 -5.16 5.69
N VAL A 40 -1.53 -4.29 6.19
CA VAL A 40 -2.84 -4.05 5.59
C VAL A 40 -2.89 -2.73 4.85
N SER A 41 -1.90 -1.85 5.03
CA SER A 41 -1.78 -0.55 4.37
C SER A 41 -0.39 -0.37 3.76
N THR A 42 -0.25 0.56 2.82
CA THR A 42 1.05 0.95 2.27
C THR A 42 1.97 1.47 3.38
N ALA A 43 3.23 1.04 3.35
CA ALA A 43 4.32 1.61 4.12
C ALA A 43 5.25 2.41 3.21
N TRP A 44 5.84 3.48 3.73
CA TRP A 44 6.86 4.26 3.03
C TRP A 44 8.16 4.13 3.79
N VAL A 45 9.19 3.64 3.10
CA VAL A 45 10.49 3.40 3.70
C VAL A 45 11.53 4.28 3.01
N ASP A 46 12.28 5.04 3.80
CA ASP A 46 13.41 5.80 3.32
C ASP A 46 14.66 4.91 3.29
N VAL A 47 15.20 4.71 2.10
CA VAL A 47 16.37 3.86 1.86
C VAL A 47 17.46 4.68 1.19
N SER A 48 18.66 4.67 1.76
CA SER A 48 19.85 5.19 1.10
C SER A 48 20.64 4.05 0.46
N VAL A 49 21.04 4.17 -0.80
CA VAL A 49 21.87 3.17 -1.51
C VAL A 49 23.03 3.89 -2.18
N GLU A 50 24.26 3.53 -1.81
CA GLU A 50 25.49 4.16 -2.35
C GLU A 50 25.51 5.70 -2.21
N GLY A 51 24.77 6.26 -1.24
CA GLY A 51 24.70 7.71 -0.93
C GLY A 51 23.50 8.44 -1.52
N ASP A 52 22.76 7.82 -2.44
CA ASP A 52 21.50 8.34 -2.97
C ASP A 52 20.33 7.92 -2.09
N SER A 53 19.36 8.80 -1.84
CA SER A 53 18.19 8.51 -1.00
C SER A 53 16.93 8.31 -1.83
N TRP A 54 16.17 7.27 -1.52
CA TRP A 54 14.88 6.96 -2.13
C TRP A 54 13.79 6.75 -1.08
N ARG A 55 12.64 7.34 -1.35
CA ARG A 55 11.37 7.07 -0.67
C ARG A 55 10.65 5.94 -1.40
N VAL A 56 10.54 4.77 -0.79
CA VAL A 56 9.95 3.58 -1.43
C VAL A 56 8.59 3.26 -0.82
N ALA A 57 7.54 3.30 -1.65
CA ALA A 57 6.21 2.84 -1.25
C ALA A 57 6.07 1.32 -1.41
N ILE A 58 5.81 0.62 -0.31
CA ILE A 58 5.54 -0.81 -0.27
C ILE A 58 4.07 -1.05 0.00
N ASN A 59 3.35 -1.45 -1.04
CA ASN A 59 1.95 -1.84 -0.91
C ASN A 59 1.84 -3.19 -0.20
N PRO A 60 0.80 -3.37 0.63
CA PRO A 60 0.53 -4.63 1.28
C PRO A 60 0.21 -5.70 0.23
N PRO A 61 0.50 -6.98 0.50
CA PRO A 61 0.07 -8.05 -0.38
C PRO A 61 -1.45 -8.08 -0.42
N THR A 62 -2.02 -8.30 -1.61
CA THR A 62 -3.46 -8.47 -1.74
C THR A 62 -3.90 -9.68 -0.91
N PRO A 63 -4.92 -9.55 -0.04
CA PRO A 63 -5.39 -10.66 0.78
C PRO A 63 -5.98 -11.78 -0.09
N PRO A 64 -6.03 -13.03 0.40
CA PRO A 64 -6.66 -14.13 -0.33
C PRO A 64 -8.15 -13.84 -0.59
N CYS A 65 -8.65 -14.34 -1.73
CA CYS A 65 -10.06 -14.23 -2.11
C CYS A 65 -10.69 -15.63 -2.18
N SER A 66 -11.91 -15.79 -1.65
CA SER A 66 -12.69 -17.02 -1.77
C SER A 66 -13.02 -17.40 -3.21
N GLY A 67 -13.04 -16.42 -4.13
CA GLY A 67 -13.32 -16.62 -5.57
C GLY A 67 -12.08 -16.87 -6.45
N GLY A 68 -10.89 -17.11 -5.87
CA GLY A 68 -9.64 -17.32 -6.61
C GLY A 68 -9.02 -16.03 -7.21
N GLY A 69 -9.76 -14.92 -7.20
CA GLY A 69 -9.32 -13.59 -7.56
C GLY A 69 -10.35 -12.55 -7.13
N HIS A 70 -9.90 -11.33 -6.81
CA HIS A 70 -10.80 -10.26 -6.41
C HIS A 70 -11.49 -9.64 -7.62
N LYS A 71 -12.78 -9.35 -7.46
CA LYS A 71 -13.56 -8.51 -8.37
C LYS A 71 -14.02 -7.28 -7.59
N TRP A 72 -13.21 -6.24 -7.63
CA TRP A 72 -13.45 -4.98 -6.93
C TRP A 72 -14.58 -4.22 -7.61
N GLU A 73 -15.61 -3.88 -6.85
CA GLU A 73 -16.78 -3.14 -7.31
C GLU A 73 -17.12 -2.02 -6.32
N SER A 74 -17.85 -1.01 -6.78
CA SER A 74 -18.28 0.09 -5.94
C SER A 74 -19.80 0.21 -5.87
N PRO A 75 -20.51 -0.67 -5.13
CA PRO A 75 -21.94 -0.53 -4.95
C PRO A 75 -22.26 0.70 -4.07
N TYR A 76 -22.99 1.67 -4.62
CA TYR A 76 -23.35 2.91 -3.91
C TYR A 76 -24.12 2.67 -2.61
N SER A 77 -24.99 1.66 -2.57
CA SER A 77 -25.75 1.29 -1.38
C SER A 77 -24.88 0.85 -0.20
N LEU A 78 -23.66 0.36 -0.47
CA LEU A 78 -22.72 -0.10 0.54
C LEU A 78 -21.67 0.96 0.87
N LEU A 79 -21.12 1.62 -0.16
CA LEU A 79 -19.92 2.46 -0.02
C LEU A 79 -20.22 3.97 0.02
N GLY A 80 -21.42 4.39 -0.38
CA GLY A 80 -21.79 5.79 -0.52
C GLY A 80 -20.88 6.53 -1.51
N GLY A 81 -20.44 7.73 -1.11
CA GLY A 81 -19.56 8.59 -1.91
C GLY A 81 -20.32 9.40 -2.95
N LEU A 82 -19.64 9.75 -4.04
CA LEU A 82 -20.24 10.43 -5.18
C LEU A 82 -21.23 9.51 -5.90
N ARG A 83 -22.44 9.98 -6.19
CA ARG A 83 -23.47 9.15 -6.83
C ARG A 83 -23.07 8.74 -8.25
N GLU A 84 -22.39 9.63 -8.95
CA GLU A 84 -21.88 9.46 -10.30
C GLU A 84 -20.64 8.55 -10.34
N ASN A 85 -19.96 8.39 -9.21
CA ASN A 85 -18.79 7.54 -9.05
C ASN A 85 -18.73 6.96 -7.62
N PRO A 86 -19.54 5.93 -7.34
CA PRO A 86 -19.70 5.41 -5.99
C PRO A 86 -18.37 4.97 -5.35
N GLY A 87 -18.30 5.06 -4.02
CA GLY A 87 -17.10 4.74 -3.25
C GLY A 87 -16.00 5.79 -3.33
N VAL A 88 -16.15 6.84 -4.15
CA VAL A 88 -15.21 7.97 -4.19
C VAL A 88 -15.63 9.06 -3.20
N TRP A 89 -14.68 9.48 -2.38
CA TRP A 89 -14.81 10.54 -1.38
C TRP A 89 -13.68 11.55 -1.54
N GLY A 90 -13.97 12.85 -1.40
CA GLY A 90 -12.92 13.87 -1.40
C GLY A 90 -12.03 13.73 -0.17
N ASN A 91 -10.70 13.87 -0.36
CA ASN A 91 -9.72 13.80 0.72
C ASN A 91 -8.56 14.76 0.48
N GLY A 92 -8.50 15.87 1.22
CA GLY A 92 -7.44 16.87 1.07
C GLY A 92 -7.28 17.35 -0.36
N GLY A 93 -6.09 17.13 -0.95
CA GLY A 93 -5.77 17.47 -2.35
C GLY A 93 -6.15 16.40 -3.38
N GLY A 94 -6.71 15.27 -2.94
CA GLY A 94 -7.07 14.14 -3.78
C GLY A 94 -8.39 13.47 -3.37
N VAL A 95 -8.44 12.15 -3.52
CA VAL A 95 -9.65 11.35 -3.26
C VAL A 95 -9.29 10.04 -2.58
N ILE A 96 -10.23 9.55 -1.77
CA ILE A 96 -10.27 8.17 -1.29
C ILE A 96 -11.23 7.39 -2.19
N ILE A 97 -10.75 6.30 -2.77
CA ILE A 97 -11.52 5.38 -3.60
C ILE A 97 -11.69 4.09 -2.81
N ARG A 98 -12.93 3.79 -2.44
CA ARG A 98 -13.31 2.55 -1.75
C ARG A 98 -13.97 1.61 -2.73
N GLU A 99 -13.58 0.34 -2.64
CA GLU A 99 -14.14 -0.75 -3.42
C GLU A 99 -14.35 -1.96 -2.51
N CYS A 100 -15.34 -2.79 -2.84
CA CYS A 100 -15.65 -4.03 -2.17
C CYS A 100 -15.54 -5.19 -3.16
N CYS A 101 -14.91 -6.29 -2.76
CA CYS A 101 -14.85 -7.47 -3.59
C CYS A 101 -16.22 -8.17 -3.62
N SER A 102 -16.78 -8.41 -4.80
CA SER A 102 -18.09 -9.08 -4.95
C SER A 102 -18.06 -10.58 -4.61
N HIS A 103 -16.89 -11.16 -4.33
CA HIS A 103 -16.75 -12.59 -4.01
C HIS A 103 -16.57 -12.85 -2.51
N CYS A 104 -15.74 -12.04 -1.86
CA CYS A 104 -15.37 -12.25 -0.46
C CYS A 104 -15.77 -11.09 0.45
N GLY A 105 -16.32 -10.00 -0.07
CA GLY A 105 -16.76 -8.85 0.72
C GLY A 105 -15.63 -8.02 1.33
N ALA A 106 -14.36 -8.36 1.08
CA ALA A 106 -13.21 -7.59 1.54
C ALA A 106 -13.20 -6.21 0.89
N PHE A 107 -12.58 -5.23 1.55
CA PHE A 107 -12.47 -3.87 1.05
C PHE A 107 -11.06 -3.58 0.55
N ARG A 108 -10.99 -2.77 -0.51
CA ARG A 108 -9.78 -2.08 -0.95
C ARG A 108 -10.07 -0.59 -0.89
N GLU A 109 -9.16 0.13 -0.25
CA GLU A 109 -9.15 1.58 -0.23
C GLU A 109 -7.88 2.08 -0.91
N THR A 110 -8.02 3.04 -1.82
CA THR A 110 -6.89 3.74 -2.44
C THR A 110 -7.02 5.22 -2.10
N ASP A 111 -6.07 5.76 -1.35
CA ASP A 111 -6.00 7.19 -1.03
C ASP A 111 -4.94 7.85 -1.91
N THR A 112 -5.33 8.82 -2.73
CA THR A 112 -4.42 9.55 -3.62
C THR A 112 -3.82 10.80 -2.98
N TRP A 113 -4.16 11.07 -1.72
CA TRP A 113 -3.59 12.14 -0.91
C TRP A 113 -3.31 11.66 0.52
N ALA A 114 -2.71 10.49 0.62
CA ALA A 114 -2.34 9.87 1.87
C ALA A 114 -1.31 10.71 2.63
N THR A 115 -1.34 10.55 3.96
CA THR A 115 -0.34 11.09 4.87
C THR A 115 0.45 9.92 5.44
N ASP A 116 1.78 9.99 5.38
CA ASP A 116 2.64 9.03 6.08
C ASP A 116 2.50 9.24 7.60
N PRO A 117 2.05 8.22 8.37
CA PRO A 117 1.89 8.34 9.81
C PRO A 117 3.22 8.56 10.57
N GLU A 118 4.36 8.18 10.01
CA GLU A 118 5.66 8.28 10.68
C GLU A 118 6.27 9.68 10.54
N THR A 119 6.22 10.25 9.33
CA THR A 119 6.85 11.54 9.01
C THR A 119 5.86 12.70 8.93
N GLY A 120 4.57 12.43 8.74
CA GLY A 120 3.54 13.44 8.47
C GLY A 120 3.55 13.98 7.05
N GLU A 121 4.36 13.43 6.14
CA GLU A 121 4.40 13.82 4.73
C GLU A 121 3.04 13.57 4.05
N GLN A 122 2.53 14.57 3.32
CA GLN A 122 1.25 14.50 2.62
C GLN A 122 1.41 14.42 1.10
N GLY A 123 0.34 14.03 0.40
CA GLY A 123 0.31 13.94 -1.06
C GLY A 123 0.87 12.62 -1.58
N LEU A 124 0.94 11.60 -0.72
CA LEU A 124 1.35 10.25 -1.08
C LEU A 124 0.16 9.45 -1.61
N THR A 125 0.44 8.29 -2.21
CA THR A 125 -0.59 7.32 -2.57
C THR A 125 -0.48 6.10 -1.66
N SER A 126 -1.60 5.68 -1.08
CA SER A 126 -1.67 4.46 -0.26
C SER A 126 -2.75 3.51 -0.77
N VAL A 127 -2.54 2.22 -0.50
CA VAL A 127 -3.52 1.15 -0.67
C VAL A 127 -3.70 0.46 0.67
N THR A 128 -4.94 0.33 1.10
CA THR A 128 -5.32 -0.36 2.34
C THR A 128 -6.35 -1.45 2.05
N TYR A 129 -6.20 -2.60 2.70
CA TYR A 129 -7.17 -3.69 2.68
C TYR A 129 -7.84 -3.82 4.04
N SER A 130 -9.12 -4.21 4.05
CA SER A 130 -9.84 -4.50 5.28
C SER A 130 -10.72 -5.73 5.13
N GLU A 131 -10.95 -6.42 6.24
CA GLU A 131 -11.78 -7.60 6.28
C GLU A 131 -13.23 -7.32 5.88
N PRO A 132 -13.96 -8.34 5.42
CA PRO A 132 -15.38 -8.21 5.12
C PRO A 132 -16.19 -7.81 6.34
N THR A 133 -17.32 -7.15 6.09
CA THR A 133 -18.32 -6.85 7.12
C THR A 133 -19.60 -7.61 6.83
N GLU A 134 -20.47 -7.76 7.82
CA GLU A 134 -21.80 -8.36 7.63
C GLU A 134 -22.60 -7.67 6.51
N ALA A 135 -22.37 -6.38 6.25
CA ALA A 135 -23.04 -5.65 5.19
C ALA A 135 -22.50 -5.99 3.79
N SER A 136 -21.21 -6.32 3.67
CA SER A 136 -20.60 -6.66 2.38
C SER A 136 -20.75 -8.13 1.98
N MET A 137 -21.30 -8.96 2.88
CA MET A 137 -21.50 -10.41 2.68
C MET A 137 -22.95 -10.79 2.36
N ARG A 138 -23.82 -9.79 2.10
CA ARG A 138 -25.25 -9.97 1.85
C ARG A 138 -25.63 -9.89 0.37
#